data_AF-A0A925K6R5-F1
#
_entry.id   AF-A0A925K6R5-F1
#
_cell.length_a   1.000
_cell.length_b   1.000
_cell.length_c   1.000
_cell.angle_alpha   90.00
_cell.angle_beta   90.00
_cell.angle_gamma   90.00
#
_symmetry.space_group_name_H-M   'P 1'
#
loop_
_entity.id
_entity.type
_entity.pdbx_description
1 polymer ?
#
loop_
_entity_poly.entity_id
_entity_poly.type
_entity_poly.pdbx_seq_one_letter_code
_entity_poly.pdbx_strand_id
1 'polypeptide(L)'
;MLTQKELSFIDYWEKEKDIQSRFSSKLLGGLPMATMFGMPVILFILVVYLWFPDWYMKISGTSAGSFIMVVVAVLISILFFSYFRMHFKWEMNEQLYTELKIKQQREQAAKL
;
A
#
# COMPACT_ATOMS: atom_id res chain seq x y z
N MET A 1 -4.16 13.50 -30.95
CA MET A 1 -4.25 14.66 -30.06
C MET A 1 -4.48 14.15 -28.66
N LEU A 2 -3.71 14.62 -27.67
CA LEU A 2 -4.01 14.38 -26.26
C LEU A 2 -5.39 14.91 -25.88
N THR A 3 -6.10 14.13 -25.08
CA THR A 3 -7.39 14.49 -24.50
C THR A 3 -7.21 15.40 -23.30
N GLN A 4 -8.26 16.15 -22.93
CA GLN A 4 -8.25 17.00 -21.73
C GLN A 4 -7.95 16.21 -20.44
N LYS A 5 -8.43 14.96 -20.36
CA LYS A 5 -8.15 14.07 -19.23
C LYS A 5 -6.67 13.74 -19.13
N GLU A 6 -6.03 13.39 -20.25
CA GLU A 6 -4.58 13.08 -20.28
C GLU A 6 -3.74 14.30 -19.91
N LEU A 7 -4.08 15.50 -20.40
CA LEU A 7 -3.40 16.75 -20.02
C LEU A 7 -3.55 17.05 -18.52
N SER A 8 -4.77 16.92 -17.97
CA SER A 8 -5.01 17.14 -16.54
C SER A 8 -4.25 16.14 -15.66
N PHE A 9 -4.07 14.90 -16.14
CA PHE A 9 -3.29 13.89 -15.44
C PHE A 9 -1.80 14.25 -15.43
N ILE A 10 -1.23 14.70 -16.56
CA ILE A 10 0.15 15.16 -16.65
C ILE A 10 0.40 16.29 -15.63
N ASP A 11 -0.44 17.32 -15.63
CA ASP A 11 -0.30 18.48 -14.73
C ASP A 11 -0.42 18.10 -13.25
N TYR A 12 -1.33 17.18 -12.93
CA TYR A 12 -1.49 16.66 -11.58
C TYR A 12 -0.28 15.83 -11.16
N TRP A 13 0.17 14.91 -12.01
CA TRP A 13 1.23 13.97 -11.67
C TRP A 13 2.58 14.68 -11.51
N GLU A 14 2.87 15.72 -12.31
CA GLU A 14 4.10 16.51 -12.15
C GLU A 14 4.22 17.17 -10.79
N LYS A 15 3.10 17.63 -10.23
CA LYS A 15 3.09 18.30 -8.91
C LYS A 15 3.22 17.30 -7.76
N GLU A 16 2.66 16.10 -7.94
CA GLU A 16 2.39 15.18 -6.85
C GLU A 16 3.38 14.00 -6.80
N LYS A 17 4.08 13.69 -7.90
CA LYS A 17 4.99 12.53 -8.01
C LYS A 17 6.05 12.48 -6.92
N ASP A 18 6.61 13.64 -6.54
CA ASP A 18 7.70 13.74 -5.56
C ASP A 18 7.21 13.60 -4.12
N ILE A 19 5.95 13.92 -3.88
CA ILE A 19 5.30 13.72 -2.58
C ILE A 19 4.94 12.24 -2.46
N GLN A 20 4.31 11.66 -3.49
CA GLN A 20 3.91 10.26 -3.52
C GLN A 20 5.06 9.27 -3.65
N SER A 21 6.24 9.70 -4.09
CA SER A 21 7.44 8.84 -4.15
C SER A 21 8.01 8.54 -2.77
N ARG A 22 7.76 9.41 -1.77
CA ARG A 22 8.29 9.30 -0.41
C ARG A 22 7.85 8.02 0.27
N PHE A 23 8.79 7.40 1.00
CA PHE A 23 8.53 6.19 1.78
C PHE A 23 7.36 6.37 2.75
N SER A 24 7.30 7.51 3.46
CA SER A 24 6.22 7.83 4.38
C SER A 24 4.86 7.97 3.69
N SER A 25 4.81 8.58 2.50
CA SER A 25 3.58 8.70 1.72
C SER A 25 3.08 7.34 1.26
N LYS A 26 3.98 6.46 0.81
CA LYS A 26 3.64 5.09 0.40
C LYS A 26 3.14 4.27 1.58
N LEU A 27 3.79 4.38 2.74
CA LEU A 27 3.42 3.63 3.93
C LEU A 27 2.10 4.14 4.53
N LEU A 28 1.90 5.46 4.65
CA LEU A 28 0.65 6.02 5.19
C LEU A 28 -0.54 5.85 4.24
N GLY A 29 -0.34 6.03 2.93
CA GLY A 29 -1.40 5.88 1.93
C GLY A 29 -1.88 4.44 1.75
N GLY A 30 -1.04 3.45 2.06
CA GLY A 30 -1.41 2.04 2.00
C GLY A 30 -2.08 1.49 3.26
N LEU A 31 -1.90 2.17 4.40
CA LEU A 31 -2.39 1.71 5.71
C LEU A 31 -3.90 1.52 5.76
N PRO A 32 -4.75 2.41 5.21
CA PRO A 32 -6.20 2.20 5.25
C PRO A 32 -6.64 0.88 4.61
N MET A 33 -6.02 0.47 3.51
CA MET A 33 -6.31 -0.82 2.88
C MET A 33 -5.68 -1.99 3.64
N ALA A 34 -4.44 -1.84 4.11
CA ALA A 34 -3.78 -2.91 4.86
C ALA A 34 -4.48 -3.20 6.20
N THR A 35 -4.98 -2.16 6.88
CA THR A 35 -5.76 -2.29 8.12
C THR A 35 -7.11 -2.96 7.89
N MET A 36 -7.76 -2.74 6.74
CA MET A 36 -9.01 -3.42 6.41
C MET A 36 -8.90 -4.95 6.44
N PHE A 37 -7.73 -5.50 6.09
CA PHE A 37 -7.45 -6.95 6.13
C PHE A 37 -6.70 -7.39 7.39
N GLY A 38 -5.83 -6.56 7.94
CA GLY A 38 -5.04 -6.88 9.13
C GLY A 38 -5.82 -6.76 10.44
N MET A 39 -6.78 -5.84 10.53
CA MET A 39 -7.53 -5.56 11.75
C MET A 39 -8.40 -6.75 12.20
N PRO A 40 -9.14 -7.46 11.31
CA PRO A 40 -9.86 -8.67 11.71
C PRO A 40 -8.96 -9.74 12.34
N VAL A 41 -7.75 -9.94 11.80
CA VAL A 41 -6.77 -10.91 12.31
C VAL A 41 -6.31 -10.52 13.71
N ILE A 42 -5.94 -9.25 13.89
CA ILE A 42 -5.49 -8.72 15.19
C ILE A 42 -6.62 -8.80 16.23
N LEU A 43 -7.84 -8.39 15.87
CA LEU A 43 -8.99 -8.45 16.76
C LEU A 43 -9.32 -9.89 17.18
N PHE A 44 -9.28 -10.83 16.25
CA PHE A 44 -9.52 -12.24 16.55
C PHE A 44 -8.50 -12.77 17.57
N ILE A 45 -7.22 -12.49 17.36
CA ILE A 45 -6.14 -12.88 18.27
C ILE A 45 -6.36 -12.26 19.66
N LEU A 46 -6.69 -10.97 19.72
CA LEU A 46 -6.94 -10.25 20.98
C LEU A 46 -8.16 -10.82 21.73
N VAL A 47 -9.24 -11.14 21.02
CA VAL A 47 -10.45 -11.71 21.62
C VAL A 47 -10.17 -13.09 22.20
N VAL A 48 -9.47 -13.95 21.48
CA VAL A 48 -9.08 -15.28 21.97
C VAL A 48 -8.19 -15.17 23.21
N TYR A 49 -7.23 -14.25 23.19
CA TYR A 49 -6.30 -14.07 24.32
C TYR A 49 -6.99 -13.53 25.59
N LEU A 50 -7.86 -12.52 25.45
CA LEU A 50 -8.51 -11.86 26.59
C LEU A 50 -9.68 -12.66 27.17
N TRP A 51 -10.49 -13.31 26.34
CA TRP A 51 -11.69 -14.03 26.78
C TRP A 51 -11.48 -15.54 26.97
N PHE A 52 -10.48 -16.13 26.31
CA PHE A 52 -10.21 -17.58 26.36
C PHE A 52 -8.74 -17.92 26.69
N PRO A 53 -8.16 -17.35 27.76
CA PRO A 53 -6.75 -17.55 28.11
C PRO A 53 -6.42 -19.02 28.42
N ASP A 54 -7.34 -19.74 29.06
CA ASP A 54 -7.16 -21.16 29.36
C ASP A 54 -7.10 -22.03 28.09
N TRP A 55 -7.90 -21.70 27.07
CA TRP A 55 -7.88 -22.40 25.79
C TRP A 55 -6.56 -22.13 25.06
N TYR A 56 -6.12 -20.87 25.07
CA TYR A 56 -4.85 -20.46 24.48
C TYR A 56 -3.65 -21.12 25.16
N MET A 57 -3.61 -21.20 26.49
CA MET A 57 -2.45 -21.73 27.22
C MET A 57 -2.46 -23.25 27.40
N LYS A 58 -3.62 -23.90 27.54
CA LYS A 58 -3.71 -25.33 27.88
C LYS A 58 -3.89 -26.25 26.67
N ILE A 59 -4.54 -25.79 25.60
CA ILE A 59 -4.90 -26.66 24.45
C ILE A 59 -3.91 -26.52 23.29
N SER A 60 -3.34 -25.33 23.10
CA SER A 60 -2.43 -25.07 21.97
C SER A 60 -1.01 -25.61 22.18
N GLY A 61 -0.63 -26.01 23.41
CA GLY A 61 0.74 -26.37 23.77
C GLY A 61 1.77 -25.25 23.49
N THR A 62 1.30 -24.04 23.25
CA THR A 62 2.08 -22.95 22.67
C THR A 62 2.65 -22.07 23.78
N SER A 63 3.97 -21.86 23.77
CA SER A 63 4.62 -20.95 24.73
C SER A 63 4.18 -19.50 24.49
N ALA A 64 4.19 -18.67 25.54
CA ALA A 64 3.86 -17.24 25.43
C ALA A 64 4.67 -16.50 24.35
N GLY A 65 5.86 -16.99 23.98
CA GLY A 65 6.70 -16.43 22.92
C GLY A 65 6.10 -16.54 21.51
N SER A 66 5.30 -17.58 21.23
CA SER A 66 4.71 -17.75 19.90
C SER A 66 3.57 -16.76 19.63
N PHE A 67 2.87 -16.29 20.67
CA PHE A 67 1.86 -15.23 20.55
C PHE A 67 2.46 -13.96 19.96
N ILE A 68 3.53 -13.48 20.60
CA ILE A 68 4.25 -12.27 20.21
C ILE A 68 4.79 -12.43 18.79
N MET A 69 5.30 -13.61 18.44
CA MET A 69 5.77 -13.92 17.09
C MET A 69 4.65 -13.77 16.04
N VAL A 70 3.45 -14.30 16.29
CA VAL A 70 2.32 -14.16 15.34
C VAL A 70 1.91 -12.70 15.19
N VAL A 71 1.80 -11.96 16.29
CA VAL A 71 1.43 -10.53 16.23
C VAL A 71 2.46 -9.74 15.44
N VAL A 72 3.76 -9.96 15.69
CA VAL A 72 4.85 -9.30 14.94
C VAL A 72 4.80 -9.68 13.47
N ALA A 73 4.56 -10.95 13.14
CA ALA A 73 4.45 -11.40 11.75
C ALA A 73 3.29 -10.68 11.03
N VAL A 74 2.11 -10.61 11.66
CA VAL A 74 0.94 -9.90 11.10
C VAL A 74 1.24 -8.40 10.90
N LEU A 75 1.88 -7.75 11.86
CA LEU A 75 2.27 -6.34 11.73
C LEU A 75 3.25 -6.11 10.56
N ILE A 76 4.26 -6.98 10.43
CA ILE A 76 5.19 -6.93 9.29
C ILE A 76 4.44 -7.12 7.97
N SER A 77 3.51 -8.08 7.90
CA SER A 77 2.70 -8.30 6.71
C SER A 77 1.85 -7.07 6.34
N ILE A 78 1.26 -6.39 7.32
CA ILE A 78 0.49 -5.15 7.12
C ILE A 78 1.38 -4.04 6.56
N LEU A 79 2.55 -3.82 7.17
CA LEU A 79 3.49 -2.78 6.72
C LEU A 79 4.02 -3.07 5.31
N PHE A 80 4.37 -4.33 5.05
CA PHE A 80 4.82 -4.79 3.74
C PHE A 80 3.75 -4.55 2.67
N PHE A 81 2.52 -5.03 2.91
CA PHE A 81 1.43 -4.88 1.96
C PHE A 81 1.07 -3.41 1.72
N SER A 82 1.04 -2.62 2.80
CA SER A 82 0.80 -1.18 2.74
C SER A 82 1.79 -0.49 1.79
N TYR A 83 3.09 -0.69 2.04
CA TYR A 83 4.15 -0.07 1.26
C TYR A 83 4.15 -0.54 -0.20
N PHE A 84 4.18 -1.87 -0.43
CA PHE A 84 4.30 -2.42 -1.78
C PHE A 84 3.12 -2.03 -2.66
N ARG A 85 1.89 -2.03 -2.12
CA ARG A 85 0.71 -1.61 -2.88
C ARG A 85 0.84 -0.18 -3.38
N MET A 86 1.25 0.76 -2.52
CA MET A 86 1.44 2.15 -2.93
C MET A 86 2.65 2.34 -3.84
N HIS A 87 3.69 1.53 -3.65
CA HIS A 87 4.84 1.51 -4.54
C HIS A 87 4.43 1.13 -5.97
N PHE A 88 3.73 0.00 -6.15
CA PHE A 88 3.24 -0.43 -7.46
C PHE A 88 2.27 0.58 -8.09
N LYS A 89 1.38 1.18 -7.29
CA LYS A 89 0.47 2.22 -7.80
C LYS A 89 1.25 3.43 -8.32
N TRP A 90 2.28 3.85 -7.60
CA TRP A 90 3.14 4.96 -8.01
C TRP A 90 3.90 4.62 -9.31
N GLU A 91 4.47 3.42 -9.43
CA GLU A 91 5.16 2.97 -10.64
C GLU A 91 4.23 2.95 -11.86
N MET A 92 3.00 2.46 -11.70
CA MET A 92 2.00 2.43 -12.77
C MET A 92 1.67 3.84 -13.29
N ASN A 93 1.52 4.80 -12.37
CA ASN A 93 1.25 6.18 -12.72
C ASN A 93 2.46 6.84 -13.41
N GLU A 94 3.68 6.55 -12.96
CA GLU A 94 4.90 7.06 -13.58
C GLU A 94 5.10 6.51 -15.01
N GLN A 95 4.77 5.23 -15.22
CA GLN A 95 4.76 4.64 -16.55
C GLN A 95 3.74 5.34 -17.46
N LEU A 96 2.49 5.50 -17.01
CA LEU A 96 1.46 6.20 -17.75
C LEU A 96 1.87 7.64 -18.11
N TYR A 97 2.46 8.35 -17.15
CA TYR A 97 2.98 9.71 -17.37
C TYR A 97 4.06 9.74 -18.46
N THR A 98 4.99 8.79 -18.43
CA THR A 98 6.07 8.69 -19.43
C THR A 98 5.50 8.42 -20.82
N GLU A 99 4.54 7.50 -20.94
CA GLU A 99 3.85 7.19 -22.20
C GLU A 99 3.13 8.43 -22.76
N LEU A 100 2.43 9.18 -21.91
CA LEU A 100 1.71 10.39 -22.32
C LEU A 100 2.67 11.52 -22.74
N LYS A 101 3.81 11.69 -22.06
CA LYS A 101 4.83 12.65 -22.48
C LYS A 101 5.44 12.31 -23.83
N ILE A 102 5.73 11.05 -24.10
CA ILE A 102 6.21 10.60 -25.41
C ILE A 102 5.17 10.91 -26.50
N LYS A 103 3.89 10.63 -26.22
CA LYS A 103 2.79 10.96 -27.13
C LYS A 103 2.69 12.47 -27.38
N GLN A 104 2.83 13.29 -26.35
CA GLN A 104 2.85 14.75 -26.45
C GLN A 104 3.98 15.24 -27.39
N GLN A 105 5.19 14.72 -27.20
CA GLN A 105 6.35 15.09 -28.01
C GLN A 105 6.16 14.71 -29.47
N ARG A 106 5.63 13.52 -29.75
CA ARG A 106 5.34 13.07 -31.13
C ARG A 106 4.32 13.98 -31.81
N GLU A 107 3.29 14.41 -31.10
CA GLU A 107 2.28 15.33 -31.65
C GLU A 107 2.82 16.73 -31.87
N GLN A 108 3.76 17.20 -31.05
CA GLN A 108 4.44 18.48 -31.26
C GLN A 108 5.38 18.40 -32.46
N ALA A 109 6.14 17.32 -32.60
CA ALA A 109 7.04 17.10 -33.73
C ALA A 109 6.30 16.94 -35.06
N ALA A 110 5.10 16.36 -35.07
CA ALA A 110 4.27 16.21 -36.27
C ALA A 110 3.52 17.51 -36.66
N LYS A 111 3.54 18.54 -35.81
CA LYS A 111 2.94 19.86 -36.08
C LYS A 111 3.97 20.90 -36.54
N LEU A 112 5.27 20.58 -36.44
CA LEU A 112 6.39 21.34 -36.99
C LEU A 112 6.65 20.90 -38.43
#